data_AF-A0A920NLT7-F1
#
_entry.id   AF-A0A920NLT7-F1
#
_cell.length_a   1.000
_cell.length_b   1.000
_cell.length_c   1.000
_cell.angle_alpha   90.00
_cell.angle_beta   90.00
_cell.angle_gamma   90.00
#
_symmetry.space_group_name_H-M   'P 1'
#
loop_
_entity.id
_entity.type
_entity.pdbx_description
1 polymer ?
#
loop_
_entity_poly.entity_id
_entity_poly.type
_entity_poly.pdbx_seq_one_letter_code
_entity_poly.pdbx_strand_id
1 'polypeptide(L)'
;MEEIYQDYRYRAFSPANHFWQAWKKVVSPDYFIPVTDRPIMEEFSITVIPPDYSGLPVNIQKGNQADVKGLKGSTIRIDLISNRPLSKGFLKLDNEKLPLTVRGKRAAGGFIFSRDALLKIELEDNRGITNQNPIPYHLQILPDLNPDMRVIQPAPIVELGTDQLIPIHLKIEDDFGFSTLQIGYEIQRPSYIEDESLISIFPIYLENQMIFRKKLKQFGAWFNLD
;
A
#
# COMPACT_ATOMS: atom_id res chain seq x y z
N MET A 1 16.81 40.59 12.92
CA MET A 1 17.09 40.34 11.50
C MET A 1 15.77 40.50 10.78
N GLU A 2 15.68 41.42 9.84
CA GLU A 2 14.48 41.70 9.06
C GLU A 2 14.28 40.56 8.05
N GLU A 3 13.08 39.97 7.99
CA GLU A 3 12.78 38.88 7.06
C GLU A 3 12.67 39.42 5.63
N ILE A 4 13.43 38.85 4.69
CA ILE A 4 13.50 39.30 3.29
C ILE A 4 12.54 38.45 2.47
N TYR A 5 11.45 39.06 1.99
CA TYR A 5 10.38 38.39 1.24
C TYR A 5 10.44 38.58 -0.28
N GLN A 6 11.43 39.34 -0.76
CA GLN A 6 11.55 39.71 -2.17
C GLN A 6 13.01 39.62 -2.60
N ASP A 7 13.19 39.37 -3.90
CA ASP A 7 14.47 39.41 -4.56
C ASP A 7 15.24 40.70 -4.22
N TYR A 8 16.46 40.55 -3.70
CA TYR A 8 17.26 41.69 -3.27
C TYR A 8 18.45 41.93 -4.21
N ARG A 9 18.61 43.18 -4.65
CA ARG A 9 19.81 43.62 -5.37
C ARG A 9 20.67 44.45 -4.43
N TYR A 10 21.94 44.11 -4.33
CA TYR A 10 22.89 44.84 -3.51
C TYR A 10 24.18 45.12 -4.26
N ARG A 11 24.82 46.23 -3.89
CA ARG A 11 26.17 46.57 -4.32
C ARG A 11 26.89 47.27 -3.19
N ALA A 12 28.17 46.98 -3.03
CA ALA A 12 29.00 47.69 -2.09
C ALA A 12 29.42 49.04 -2.69
N PHE A 13 29.50 50.08 -1.87
CA PHE A 13 30.14 51.31 -2.28
C PHE A 13 31.06 51.86 -1.18
N SER A 14 32.17 52.45 -1.60
CA SER A 14 33.12 53.13 -0.75
C SER A 14 33.38 54.54 -1.29
N PRO A 15 32.94 55.59 -0.58
CA PRO A 15 33.24 56.96 -0.97
C PRO A 15 34.73 57.28 -0.71
N ALA A 16 35.24 58.32 -1.36
CA ALA A 16 36.54 58.85 -1.01
C ALA A 16 36.50 59.51 0.39
N ASN A 17 37.48 59.18 1.22
CA ASN A 17 37.63 59.78 2.56
C ASN A 17 38.28 61.17 2.49
N HIS A 18 38.99 61.46 1.40
CA HIS A 18 39.72 62.71 1.22
C HIS A 18 39.60 63.25 -0.21
N PHE A 19 39.65 64.58 -0.34
CA PHE A 19 39.41 65.26 -1.62
C PHE A 19 40.49 65.00 -2.69
N TRP A 20 41.69 64.57 -2.30
CA TRP A 20 42.81 64.29 -3.20
C TRP A 20 42.85 62.84 -3.70
N GLN A 21 41.91 61.99 -3.30
CA GLN A 21 41.81 60.64 -3.86
C GLN A 21 41.30 60.73 -5.31
N ALA A 22 41.89 59.94 -6.21
CA ALA A 22 41.62 60.01 -7.65
C ALA A 22 40.19 59.56 -8.04
N TRP A 23 39.49 58.89 -7.12
CA TRP A 23 38.10 58.48 -7.29
C TRP A 23 37.22 59.24 -6.30
N LYS A 24 35.96 59.50 -6.67
CA LYS A 24 34.97 60.03 -5.73
C LYS A 24 34.21 58.93 -4.99
N LYS A 25 34.02 57.78 -5.64
CA LYS A 25 33.29 56.61 -5.13
C LYS A 25 33.69 55.38 -5.92
N VAL A 26 34.03 54.30 -5.24
CA VAL A 26 34.19 52.97 -5.84
C VAL A 26 32.92 52.18 -5.58
N VAL A 27 32.42 51.47 -6.59
CA VAL A 27 31.21 50.65 -6.50
C VAL A 27 31.53 49.25 -7.01
N SER A 28 31.02 48.23 -6.32
CA SER A 28 31.11 46.85 -6.82
C SER A 28 30.16 46.64 -8.01
N PRO A 29 30.29 45.52 -8.74
CA PRO A 29 29.20 45.02 -9.58
C PRO A 29 27.91 44.84 -8.77
N ASP A 30 26.78 44.81 -9.47
CA ASP A 30 25.50 44.47 -8.86
C ASP A 30 25.44 42.97 -8.55
N TYR A 31 25.02 42.64 -7.34
CA TYR A 31 24.80 41.27 -6.87
C TYR A 31 23.33 41.05 -6.55
N PHE A 32 22.89 39.79 -6.61
CA PHE A 32 21.49 39.40 -6.50
C PHE A 32 21.29 38.25 -5.53
N ILE A 33 20.28 38.37 -4.66
CA ILE A 33 19.82 37.31 -3.77
C ILE A 33 18.37 36.98 -4.15
N PRO A 34 18.12 35.87 -4.87
CA PRO A 34 16.76 35.45 -5.21
C PRO A 34 16.05 34.88 -3.97
N VAL A 35 14.85 35.37 -3.67
CA VAL A 35 13.96 34.74 -2.68
C VAL A 35 13.02 33.81 -3.44
N THR A 36 13.15 32.52 -3.20
CA THR A 36 12.44 31.52 -3.98
C THR A 36 11.56 30.64 -3.13
N ASP A 37 10.28 30.54 -3.49
CA ASP A 37 9.43 29.52 -2.89
C ASP A 37 9.89 28.12 -3.30
N ARG A 38 9.67 27.19 -2.37
CA ARG A 38 9.93 25.76 -2.53
C ARG A 38 8.72 25.08 -3.18
N PRO A 39 8.92 23.91 -3.81
CA PRO A 39 7.79 23.10 -4.25
C PRO A 39 6.96 22.69 -3.04
N ILE A 40 5.66 22.95 -3.09
CA ILE A 40 4.66 22.46 -2.13
C ILE A 40 3.62 21.61 -2.87
N MET A 41 2.92 20.73 -2.15
CA MET A 41 1.79 19.97 -2.68
C MET A 41 0.52 20.82 -2.51
N GLU A 42 -0.03 21.35 -3.61
CA GLU A 42 -1.31 22.08 -3.61
C GLU A 42 -2.48 21.11 -3.55
N GLU A 43 -2.38 20.03 -4.33
CA GLU A 43 -3.34 18.93 -4.30
C GLU A 43 -2.60 17.62 -4.07
N PHE A 44 -3.18 16.76 -3.25
CA PHE A 44 -2.64 15.46 -2.94
C PHE A 44 -3.76 14.47 -2.60
N SER A 45 -3.67 13.29 -3.19
CA SER A 45 -4.57 12.17 -2.92
C SER A 45 -3.81 10.85 -2.84
N ILE A 46 -4.23 10.01 -1.89
CA ILE A 46 -3.81 8.62 -1.74
C ILE A 46 -5.03 7.77 -2.02
N THR A 47 -4.92 6.86 -2.98
CA THR A 47 -5.94 5.88 -3.28
C THR A 47 -5.45 4.51 -2.84
N VAL A 48 -6.17 3.86 -1.94
CA VAL A 48 -5.93 2.50 -1.49
C VAL A 48 -6.90 1.59 -2.22
N ILE A 49 -6.36 0.72 -3.08
CA ILE A 49 -7.11 -0.28 -3.84
C ILE A 49 -6.91 -1.62 -3.13
N PRO A 50 -7.92 -2.14 -2.41
CA PRO A 50 -7.82 -3.44 -1.72
C PRO A 50 -7.58 -4.60 -2.71
N PRO A 51 -7.04 -5.74 -2.24
CA PRO A 51 -6.95 -6.95 -3.05
C PRO A 51 -8.33 -7.42 -3.53
N ASP A 52 -8.39 -7.99 -4.73
CA ASP A 52 -9.66 -8.41 -5.34
C ASP A 52 -10.46 -9.39 -4.47
N TYR A 53 -9.78 -10.29 -3.74
CA TYR A 53 -10.43 -11.28 -2.88
C TYR A 53 -11.24 -10.65 -1.75
N SER A 54 -10.88 -9.44 -1.29
CA SER A 54 -11.52 -8.82 -0.14
C SER A 54 -12.88 -8.21 -0.48
N GLY A 55 -13.16 -7.97 -1.76
CA GLY A 55 -14.40 -7.33 -2.23
C GLY A 55 -14.66 -5.93 -1.66
N LEU A 56 -13.64 -5.30 -1.06
CA LEU A 56 -13.78 -3.99 -0.41
C LEU A 56 -13.74 -2.87 -1.44
N PRO A 57 -14.49 -1.76 -1.23
CA PRO A 57 -14.44 -0.62 -2.11
C PRO A 57 -13.08 0.08 -2.04
N VAL A 58 -12.69 0.72 -3.15
CA VAL A 58 -11.51 1.59 -3.21
C VAL A 58 -11.69 2.77 -2.26
N ASN A 59 -10.68 3.07 -1.46
CA ASN A 59 -10.68 4.19 -0.52
C ASN A 59 -9.79 5.32 -1.04
N ILE A 60 -10.33 6.54 -1.14
CA ILE A 60 -9.60 7.73 -1.57
C ILE A 60 -9.51 8.71 -0.41
N GLN A 61 -8.28 9.06 -0.07
CA GLN A 61 -7.93 9.95 1.03
C GLN A 61 -7.24 11.20 0.50
N LYS A 62 -7.57 12.36 1.06
CA LYS A 62 -6.90 13.64 0.77
C LYS A 62 -5.74 13.88 1.74
N GLY A 63 -4.85 14.79 1.38
CA GLY A 63 -3.61 15.07 2.13
C GLY A 63 -3.73 15.62 3.54
N ASN A 64 -4.94 15.90 4.02
CA ASN A 64 -5.19 16.34 5.39
C ASN A 64 -5.21 15.17 6.42
N GLN A 65 -5.21 13.92 5.97
CA GLN A 65 -5.16 12.77 6.84
C GLN A 65 -3.81 12.06 6.71
N ALA A 66 -3.05 12.03 7.81
CA ALA A 66 -1.72 11.45 7.85
C ALA A 66 -1.72 9.92 7.99
N ASP A 67 -2.81 9.33 8.47
CA ASP A 67 -2.92 7.88 8.67
C ASP A 67 -3.62 7.21 7.49
N VAL A 68 -2.93 6.27 6.84
CA VAL A 68 -3.43 5.46 5.72
C VAL A 68 -3.55 4.02 6.19
N LYS A 69 -4.73 3.42 6.03
CA LYS A 69 -5.00 2.03 6.43
C LYS A 69 -5.45 1.20 5.23
N GLY A 70 -5.00 -0.04 5.16
CA GLY A 70 -5.35 -0.95 4.07
C GLY A 70 -4.90 -2.38 4.34
N LEU A 71 -5.48 -3.34 3.62
CA LEU A 71 -5.07 -4.75 3.72
C LEU A 71 -3.67 -4.94 3.10
N LYS A 72 -2.94 -5.92 3.62
CA LYS A 72 -1.69 -6.35 2.99
C LYS A 72 -1.97 -6.78 1.54
N GLY A 73 -1.11 -6.38 0.62
CA GLY A 73 -1.28 -6.61 -0.82
C GLY A 73 -2.14 -5.55 -1.54
N SER A 74 -2.73 -4.59 -0.82
CA SER A 74 -3.42 -3.46 -1.46
C SER A 74 -2.47 -2.67 -2.37
N THR A 75 -2.98 -2.13 -3.47
CA THR A 75 -2.21 -1.20 -4.30
C THR A 75 -2.43 0.23 -3.81
N ILE A 76 -1.35 0.91 -3.45
CA ILE A 76 -1.36 2.34 -3.10
C ILE A 76 -1.06 3.14 -4.36
N ARG A 77 -1.96 4.04 -4.75
CA ARG A 77 -1.73 5.02 -5.81
C ARG A 77 -1.70 6.42 -5.22
N ILE A 78 -0.72 7.22 -5.63
CA ILE A 78 -0.52 8.58 -5.19
C ILE A 78 -0.57 9.49 -6.40
N ASP A 79 -1.40 10.52 -6.30
CA ASP A 79 -1.53 11.58 -7.29
C ASP A 79 -1.40 12.94 -6.60
N LEU A 80 -0.54 13.81 -7.12
CA LEU A 80 -0.32 15.15 -6.57
C LEU A 80 -0.09 16.22 -7.62
N ILE A 81 -0.39 17.46 -7.24
CA ILE A 81 -0.12 18.67 -8.01
C ILE A 81 0.68 19.63 -7.14
N SER A 82 1.79 20.13 -7.69
CA SER A 82 2.64 21.12 -7.04
C SER A 82 2.39 22.54 -7.56
N ASN A 83 2.65 23.53 -6.71
CA ASN A 83 2.64 24.95 -7.11
C ASN A 83 3.65 25.26 -8.22
N ARG A 84 4.73 24.47 -8.33
CA ARG A 84 5.84 24.68 -9.26
C ARG A 84 6.08 23.48 -10.17
N PRO A 85 6.63 23.68 -11.38
CA PRO A 85 7.10 22.58 -12.22
C PRO A 85 8.20 21.78 -11.52
N LEU A 86 8.02 20.48 -11.50
CA LEU A 86 8.91 19.53 -10.85
C LEU A 86 9.88 18.94 -11.88
N SER A 87 11.12 18.73 -11.46
CA SER A 87 12.10 17.95 -12.21
C SER A 87 12.03 16.48 -11.84
N LYS A 88 11.88 16.20 -10.54
CA LYS A 88 11.86 14.86 -9.96
C LYS A 88 10.95 14.83 -8.74
N GLY A 89 10.47 13.63 -8.42
CA GLY A 89 9.70 13.37 -7.20
C GLY A 89 9.93 11.94 -6.76
N PHE A 90 9.82 11.69 -5.46
CA PHE A 90 10.03 10.37 -4.89
C PHE A 90 9.10 10.11 -3.71
N LEU A 91 8.65 8.87 -3.62
CA LEU A 91 8.02 8.29 -2.44
C LEU A 91 9.12 7.65 -1.59
N LYS A 92 9.35 8.19 -0.41
CA LYS A 92 10.30 7.64 0.55
C LYS A 92 9.55 6.83 1.60
N LEU A 93 9.70 5.51 1.53
CA LEU A 93 9.14 4.54 2.47
C LEU A 93 10.27 4.12 3.41
N ASP A 94 10.35 4.78 4.57
CA ASP A 94 11.45 4.65 5.52
C ASP A 94 12.83 4.93 4.86
N ASN A 95 13.57 3.87 4.49
CA ASN A 95 14.87 3.92 3.81
C ASN A 95 14.80 3.65 2.30
N GLU A 96 13.65 3.19 1.80
CA GLU A 96 13.43 2.89 0.38
C GLU A 96 12.92 4.14 -0.34
N LYS A 97 13.41 4.36 -1.58
CA LYS A 97 13.05 5.52 -2.38
C LYS A 97 12.54 5.09 -3.74
N LEU A 98 11.25 5.31 -3.98
CA LEU A 98 10.57 4.97 -5.23
C LEU A 98 10.35 6.23 -6.06
N PRO A 99 10.71 6.25 -7.35
CA PRO A 99 10.54 7.42 -8.19
C PRO A 99 9.06 7.66 -8.52
N LEU A 100 8.66 8.93 -8.56
CA LEU A 100 7.40 9.38 -9.12
C LEU A 100 7.56 9.70 -10.60
N THR A 101 6.52 9.45 -11.37
CA THR A 101 6.41 9.95 -12.75
C THR A 101 5.98 11.40 -12.71
N VAL A 102 6.86 12.30 -13.14
CA VAL A 102 6.63 13.75 -13.14
C VAL A 102 6.26 14.25 -14.53
N ARG A 103 5.23 15.10 -14.61
CA ARG A 103 4.79 15.79 -15.82
C ARG A 103 4.44 17.25 -15.50
N GLY A 104 5.39 18.14 -15.71
CA GLY A 104 5.22 19.56 -15.38
C GLY A 104 5.00 19.74 -13.88
N LYS A 105 3.80 20.18 -13.49
CA LYS A 105 3.40 20.36 -12.08
C LYS A 105 2.83 19.09 -11.43
N ARG A 106 2.52 18.06 -12.21
CA ARG A 106 1.88 16.83 -11.70
C ARG A 106 2.92 15.76 -11.42
N ALA A 107 2.72 14.98 -10.36
CA ALA A 107 3.47 13.78 -10.11
C ALA A 107 2.53 12.64 -9.70
N ALA A 108 2.82 11.43 -10.15
CA ALA A 108 2.04 10.25 -9.84
C ALA A 108 2.94 9.01 -9.67
N GLY A 109 2.51 8.08 -8.84
CA GLY A 109 3.21 6.83 -8.61
C GLY A 109 2.42 5.90 -7.69
N GLY A 110 3.01 4.75 -7.38
CA GLY A 110 2.35 3.78 -6.53
C GLY A 110 3.25 2.60 -6.19
N PHE A 111 2.79 1.79 -5.25
CA PHE A 111 3.50 0.60 -4.77
C PHE A 111 2.52 -0.38 -4.13
N ILE A 112 2.97 -1.61 -3.92
CA ILE A 112 2.21 -2.65 -3.23
C ILE A 112 2.40 -2.49 -1.72
N PHE A 113 1.29 -2.43 -1.00
CA PHE A 113 1.29 -2.27 0.44
C PHE A 113 1.65 -3.58 1.13
N SER A 114 2.89 -3.72 1.59
CA SER A 114 3.45 -4.98 2.09
C SER A 114 3.82 -4.99 3.56
N ARG A 115 4.12 -3.81 4.12
CA ARG A 115 4.51 -3.57 5.51
C ARG A 115 4.02 -2.21 5.98
N ASP A 116 3.91 -2.05 7.30
CA ASP A 116 3.81 -0.74 7.93
C ASP A 116 5.04 0.08 7.59
N ALA A 117 4.85 1.37 7.28
CA ALA A 117 5.95 2.25 6.87
C ALA A 117 5.61 3.72 7.10
N LEU A 118 6.64 4.53 7.25
CA LEU A 118 6.51 5.98 7.22
C LEU A 118 6.77 6.48 5.80
N LEU A 119 5.73 6.99 5.16
CA LEU A 119 5.81 7.58 3.83
C LEU A 119 6.11 9.09 3.92
N LYS A 120 7.15 9.53 3.22
CA LYS A 120 7.45 10.95 2.98
C LYS A 120 7.56 11.20 1.49
N ILE A 121 7.05 12.34 1.04
CA ILE A 121 7.10 12.72 -0.38
C ILE A 121 8.18 13.77 -0.55
N GLU A 122 9.22 13.42 -1.29
CA GLU A 122 10.32 14.32 -1.62
C GLU A 122 10.11 14.83 -3.05
N LEU A 123 9.98 16.16 -3.20
CA LEU A 123 9.81 16.84 -4.48
C LEU A 123 11.02 17.71 -4.76
N GLU A 124 11.42 17.79 -6.03
CA GLU A 124 12.52 18.64 -6.51
C GLU A 124 12.03 19.44 -7.72
N ASP A 125 12.25 20.75 -7.72
CA ASP A 125 11.92 21.61 -8.86
C ASP A 125 13.02 21.61 -9.94
N ASN A 126 12.80 22.32 -11.04
CA ASN A 126 13.79 22.44 -12.13
C ASN A 126 15.08 23.18 -11.76
N ARG A 127 15.15 23.79 -10.58
CA ARG A 127 16.33 24.49 -10.05
C ARG A 127 17.09 23.63 -9.04
N GLY A 128 16.65 22.39 -8.79
CA GLY A 128 17.23 21.51 -7.77
C GLY A 128 16.77 21.84 -6.35
N ILE A 129 15.73 22.66 -6.17
CA ILE A 129 15.23 23.04 -4.85
C ILE A 129 14.17 22.04 -4.40
N THR A 130 14.36 21.49 -3.20
CA THR A 130 13.46 20.50 -2.62
C THR A 130 12.40 21.11 -1.70
N ASN A 131 11.30 20.36 -1.51
CA ASN A 131 10.30 20.69 -0.49
C ASN A 131 10.90 20.60 0.92
N GLN A 132 10.49 21.50 1.80
CA GLN A 132 10.96 21.53 3.18
C GLN A 132 9.97 20.81 4.09
N ASN A 133 10.49 20.04 5.05
CA ASN A 133 9.71 19.31 6.06
C ASN A 133 8.54 18.49 5.47
N PRO A 134 8.83 17.44 4.66
CA PRO A 134 7.80 16.58 4.10
C PRO A 134 6.86 16.03 5.18
N ILE A 135 5.56 16.08 4.92
CA ILE A 135 4.52 15.52 5.80
C ILE A 135 4.75 14.01 5.93
N PRO A 136 4.88 13.47 7.14
CA PRO A 136 4.95 12.03 7.35
C PRO A 136 3.55 11.41 7.30
N TYR A 137 3.34 10.47 6.39
CA TYR A 137 2.13 9.65 6.31
C TYR A 137 2.41 8.28 6.93
N HIS A 138 1.63 7.89 7.93
CA HIS A 138 1.72 6.59 8.58
C HIS A 138 0.90 5.57 7.81
N LEU A 139 1.58 4.62 7.18
CA LEU A 139 0.94 3.50 6.51
C LEU A 139 0.80 2.36 7.52
N GLN A 140 -0.43 1.93 7.81
CA GLN A 140 -0.74 0.82 8.71
C GLN A 140 -1.49 -0.29 7.97
N ILE A 141 -0.97 -1.51 8.06
CA ILE A 141 -1.63 -2.70 7.55
C ILE A 141 -2.73 -3.12 8.49
N LEU A 142 -3.91 -3.35 7.92
CA LEU A 142 -4.98 -4.07 8.59
C LEU A 142 -4.65 -5.56 8.54
N PRO A 143 -4.59 -6.25 9.69
CA PRO A 143 -4.32 -7.67 9.73
C PRO A 143 -5.45 -8.43 9.02
N ASP A 144 -5.05 -9.38 8.19
CA ASP A 144 -5.92 -10.37 7.56
C ASP A 144 -5.90 -11.63 8.42
N LEU A 145 -7.07 -12.14 8.80
CA LEU A 145 -7.15 -13.32 9.66
C LEU A 145 -7.10 -14.58 8.79
N ASN A 146 -6.34 -15.58 9.24
CA ASN A 146 -6.40 -16.87 8.58
C ASN A 146 -7.78 -17.51 8.81
N PRO A 147 -8.28 -18.27 7.84
CA PRO A 147 -9.52 -19.00 8.01
C PRO A 147 -9.44 -20.05 9.12
N ASP A 148 -10.53 -20.23 9.86
CA ASP A 148 -10.71 -21.34 10.81
C ASP A 148 -11.61 -22.42 10.19
N MET A 149 -11.20 -23.68 10.29
CA MET A 149 -11.96 -24.83 9.83
C MET A 149 -12.00 -25.90 10.92
N ARG A 150 -13.19 -26.45 11.17
CA ARG A 150 -13.41 -27.54 12.13
C ARG A 150 -14.29 -28.61 11.53
N VAL A 151 -13.86 -29.86 11.70
CA VAL A 151 -14.67 -31.04 11.41
C VAL A 151 -15.60 -31.29 12.61
N ILE A 152 -16.90 -31.15 12.38
CA ILE A 152 -17.94 -31.50 13.36
C ILE A 152 -18.31 -32.98 13.20
N GLN A 153 -18.37 -33.47 11.96
CA GLN A 153 -18.55 -34.88 11.63
C GLN A 153 -17.71 -35.24 10.38
N PRO A 154 -17.23 -36.49 10.27
CA PRO A 154 -17.43 -37.60 11.19
C PRO A 154 -16.58 -37.49 12.47
N ALA A 155 -16.79 -38.39 13.43
CA ALA A 155 -15.85 -38.58 14.52
C ALA A 155 -14.51 -39.14 13.96
N PRO A 156 -13.39 -39.04 14.69
CA PRO A 156 -12.10 -39.57 14.23
C PRO A 156 -12.12 -41.05 13.85
N ILE A 157 -13.07 -41.81 14.41
CA ILE A 157 -13.34 -43.20 14.05
C ILE A 157 -14.84 -43.30 13.79
N VAL A 158 -15.20 -43.83 12.62
CA VAL A 158 -16.58 -44.09 12.22
C VAL A 158 -16.68 -45.48 11.61
N GLU A 159 -17.73 -46.22 11.95
CA GLU A 159 -18.06 -47.46 11.26
C GLU A 159 -18.87 -47.14 10.01
N LEU A 160 -18.55 -47.79 8.89
CA LEU A 160 -19.25 -47.59 7.63
C LEU A 160 -20.58 -48.34 7.63
N GLY A 161 -21.65 -47.65 7.25
CA GLY A 161 -22.96 -48.24 7.01
C GLY A 161 -23.03 -49.02 5.70
N THR A 162 -24.17 -49.66 5.45
CA THR A 162 -24.42 -50.43 4.22
C THR A 162 -24.41 -49.56 2.95
N ASP A 163 -24.66 -48.26 3.09
CA ASP A 163 -24.62 -47.27 2.02
C ASP A 163 -23.21 -46.76 1.70
N GLN A 164 -22.21 -47.12 2.53
CA GLN A 164 -20.81 -46.71 2.39
C GLN A 164 -20.62 -45.19 2.33
N LEU A 165 -21.56 -44.44 2.92
CA LEU A 165 -21.51 -42.99 2.95
C LEU A 165 -20.89 -42.47 4.23
N ILE A 166 -19.94 -41.54 4.09
CA ILE A 166 -19.42 -40.77 5.24
C ILE A 166 -20.08 -39.39 5.24
N PRO A 167 -20.88 -39.05 6.26
CA PRO A 167 -21.41 -37.70 6.40
C PRO A 167 -20.30 -36.76 6.87
N ILE A 168 -20.03 -35.74 6.07
CA ILE A 168 -19.05 -34.71 6.37
C ILE A 168 -19.79 -33.45 6.78
N HIS A 169 -19.53 -33.00 8.00
CA HIS A 169 -20.02 -31.75 8.53
C HIS A 169 -18.85 -30.87 8.94
N LEU A 170 -18.65 -29.79 8.17
CA LEU A 170 -17.61 -28.80 8.42
C LEU A 170 -18.21 -27.51 8.93
N LYS A 171 -17.52 -26.88 9.88
CA LYS A 171 -17.70 -25.48 10.26
C LYS A 171 -16.49 -24.71 9.78
N ILE A 172 -16.74 -23.67 8.98
CA ILE A 172 -15.70 -22.83 8.40
C ILE A 172 -16.03 -21.36 8.69
N GLU A 173 -15.05 -20.58 9.14
CA GLU A 173 -15.19 -19.16 9.49
C GLU A 173 -14.03 -18.35 8.91
N ASP A 174 -14.34 -17.22 8.29
CA ASP A 174 -13.36 -16.25 7.78
C ASP A 174 -14.07 -14.89 7.54
N ASP A 175 -13.29 -13.81 7.48
CA ASP A 175 -13.74 -12.43 7.29
C ASP A 175 -13.79 -11.98 5.82
N PHE A 176 -12.95 -12.54 4.94
CA PHE A 176 -12.90 -12.32 3.46
C PHE A 176 -13.08 -13.58 2.61
N GLY A 177 -13.26 -14.72 3.29
CA GLY A 177 -13.83 -16.02 2.98
C GLY A 177 -13.18 -16.79 1.86
N PHE A 178 -13.95 -17.67 1.25
CA PHE A 178 -13.40 -18.86 0.63
C PHE A 178 -13.75 -18.95 -0.84
N SER A 179 -12.73 -19.14 -1.67
CA SER A 179 -12.88 -19.40 -3.10
C SER A 179 -13.17 -20.88 -3.37
N THR A 180 -12.49 -21.79 -2.67
CA THR A 180 -12.53 -23.23 -2.90
C THR A 180 -12.50 -24.03 -1.60
N LEU A 181 -13.25 -25.13 -1.57
CA LEU A 181 -13.19 -26.14 -0.51
C LEU A 181 -12.99 -27.51 -1.17
N GLN A 182 -12.02 -28.28 -0.68
CA GLN A 182 -11.67 -29.59 -1.21
C GLN A 182 -11.50 -30.59 -0.07
N ILE A 183 -11.89 -31.84 -0.31
CA ILE A 183 -11.61 -32.98 0.57
C ILE A 183 -10.57 -33.84 -0.12
N GLY A 184 -9.44 -34.08 0.56
CA GLY A 184 -8.49 -35.11 0.18
C GLY A 184 -8.69 -36.34 1.08
N TYR A 185 -8.69 -37.54 0.50
CA TYR A 185 -8.66 -38.79 1.25
C TYR A 185 -7.72 -39.81 0.60
N GLU A 186 -7.28 -40.75 1.42
CA GLU A 186 -6.42 -41.87 1.03
C GLU A 186 -7.06 -43.15 1.59
N ILE A 187 -7.18 -44.18 0.76
CA ILE A 187 -7.63 -45.50 1.21
C ILE A 187 -6.39 -46.33 1.53
N GLN A 188 -6.19 -46.62 2.82
CA GLN A 188 -5.12 -47.52 3.25
C GLN A 188 -5.55 -48.97 3.06
N ARG A 189 -4.84 -49.69 2.18
CA ARG A 189 -5.06 -51.12 1.93
C ARG A 189 -4.09 -51.96 2.76
N PRO A 190 -4.48 -53.20 3.12
CA PRO A 190 -3.57 -54.14 3.77
C PRO A 190 -2.34 -54.40 2.90
N SER A 191 -1.18 -54.60 3.54
CA SER A 191 0.13 -54.72 2.88
C SER A 191 0.29 -55.89 1.90
N TYR A 192 -0.64 -56.84 1.90
CA TYR A 192 -0.66 -57.97 0.96
C TYR A 192 -1.36 -57.65 -0.36
N ILE A 193 -1.97 -56.47 -0.49
CA ILE A 193 -2.48 -55.94 -1.76
C ILE A 193 -1.39 -55.00 -2.31
N GLU A 194 -0.67 -55.46 -3.34
CA GLU A 194 0.33 -54.65 -4.06
C GLU A 194 -0.40 -53.61 -4.94
N ASP A 195 -0.84 -52.52 -4.31
CA ASP A 195 -1.43 -51.38 -4.99
C ASP A 195 -0.87 -50.07 -4.41
N GLU A 196 -0.66 -49.08 -5.27
CA GLU A 196 -0.17 -47.77 -4.84
C GLU A 196 -1.33 -47.02 -4.16
N SER A 197 -1.12 -46.52 -2.93
CA SER A 197 -2.07 -45.61 -2.30
C SER A 197 -2.20 -44.34 -3.13
N LEU A 198 -3.41 -44.08 -3.65
CA LEU A 198 -3.72 -42.86 -4.38
C LEU A 198 -4.43 -41.88 -3.43
N ILE A 199 -3.96 -40.63 -3.43
CA ILE A 199 -4.68 -39.51 -2.81
C ILE A 199 -5.74 -39.03 -3.81
N SER A 200 -7.00 -39.13 -3.41
CA SER A 200 -8.14 -38.66 -4.17
C SER A 200 -8.61 -37.32 -3.62
N ILE A 201 -8.85 -36.35 -4.51
CA ILE A 201 -9.28 -34.99 -4.14
C ILE A 201 -10.65 -34.70 -4.76
N PHE A 202 -11.60 -34.29 -3.93
CA PHE A 202 -12.96 -33.96 -4.34
C PHE A 202 -13.30 -32.50 -4.02
N PRO A 203 -13.72 -31.69 -5.01
CA PRO A 203 -14.16 -30.33 -4.76
C PRO A 203 -15.57 -30.32 -4.13
N ILE A 204 -15.74 -29.53 -3.07
CA ILE A 204 -17.06 -29.20 -2.53
C ILE A 204 -17.49 -27.86 -3.11
N TYR A 205 -18.52 -27.90 -3.95
CA TYR A 205 -19.09 -26.68 -4.52
C TYR A 205 -19.91 -25.94 -3.45
N LEU A 206 -19.50 -24.71 -3.16
CA LEU A 206 -20.21 -23.84 -2.23
C LEU A 206 -21.38 -23.19 -2.96
N GLU A 207 -22.62 -23.49 -2.56
CA GLU A 207 -23.85 -22.98 -3.21
C GLU A 207 -23.95 -21.44 -3.27
N ASN A 208 -23.14 -20.71 -2.50
CA ASN A 208 -23.16 -19.26 -2.51
C ASN A 208 -21.79 -18.64 -2.15
N GLN A 209 -21.07 -18.19 -3.16
CA GLN A 209 -19.72 -17.61 -3.09
C GLN A 209 -19.67 -16.21 -2.43
N MET A 210 -20.82 -15.57 -2.14
CA MET A 210 -20.90 -14.18 -1.63
C MET A 210 -21.55 -14.01 -0.24
N ILE A 211 -21.56 -15.02 0.65
CA ILE A 211 -22.06 -14.82 2.01
C ILE A 211 -20.93 -14.32 2.93
N PHE A 212 -20.53 -13.07 2.69
CA PHE A 212 -19.65 -12.28 3.55
C PHE A 212 -20.42 -11.58 4.65
N ARG A 213 -20.73 -12.32 5.71
CA ARG A 213 -20.90 -11.74 7.04
C ARG A 213 -21.09 -12.86 8.05
N LYS A 214 -20.08 -13.08 8.89
CA LYS A 214 -20.18 -13.72 10.21
C LYS A 214 -21.17 -14.90 10.27
N LYS A 215 -21.09 -15.81 9.29
CA LYS A 215 -22.03 -16.92 9.19
C LYS A 215 -21.28 -18.24 9.21
N LEU A 216 -21.38 -18.86 10.36
CA LEU A 216 -21.30 -20.29 10.59
C LEU A 216 -22.03 -21.00 9.44
N LYS A 217 -21.30 -21.54 8.48
CA LYS A 217 -21.87 -22.40 7.45
C LYS A 217 -21.53 -23.85 7.80
N GLN A 218 -22.59 -24.59 8.07
CA GLN A 218 -22.59 -26.04 8.22
C GLN A 218 -22.77 -26.62 6.83
N PHE A 219 -21.73 -27.25 6.30
CA PHE A 219 -21.80 -27.98 5.02
C PHE A 219 -22.01 -29.45 5.32
N GLY A 220 -23.09 -30.04 4.78
CA GLY A 220 -23.32 -31.48 4.80
C GLY A 220 -23.02 -32.05 3.42
N ALA A 221 -22.04 -32.94 3.32
CA ALA A 221 -21.75 -33.69 2.09
C ALA A 221 -21.69 -35.19 2.40
N TRP A 222 -22.14 -36.01 1.45
CA TRP A 222 -22.02 -37.46 1.51
C TRP A 222 -20.89 -37.89 0.59
N PHE A 223 -19.93 -38.64 1.12
CA PHE A 223 -18.82 -39.17 0.35
C PHE A 223 -19.00 -40.69 0.17
N ASN A 224 -18.96 -41.19 -1.07
CA ASN A 224 -19.07 -42.62 -1.39
C ASN A 224 -17.68 -43.22 -1.61
N LEU A 225 -17.43 -44.38 -1.01
CA LEU A 225 -16.20 -45.16 -1.18
C LEU A 225 -16.45 -46.28 -2.19
N ASP A 226 -16.30 -46.00 -3.49
CA ASP A 226 -16.30 -47.05 -4.53
C ASP A 226 -14.98 -47.86 -4.54
#